data_AF-A0A545U9Q0-F1
#
_entry.id   AF-A0A545U9Q0-F1
#
_cell.length_a   1.000
_cell.length_b   1.000
_cell.length_c   1.000
_cell.angle_alpha   90.00
_cell.angle_beta   90.00
_cell.angle_gamma   90.00
#
_symmetry.space_group_name_H-M   'P 1'
#
loop_
_entity.id
_entity.type
_entity.pdbx_description
1 polymer ?
#
loop_
_entity_poly.entity_id
_entity_poly.type
_entity_poly.pdbx_seq_one_letter_code
_entity_poly.pdbx_strand_id
1 'polypeptide(L)'
;MTQPTLIIDMHTHLFNARYVPLKEIFVSKKVPKALAGKLAKLVLLLTGQSKLRINVPQPLSDEVSFDSLLKSNMNLSQEHDHQVTALAGTIEDLVMTQLYLEMQGVEDDFEAAMAVEDCELYRLLCELDREFGDPESAAALDLQGPAGFVSISFANKPFSGVTDKGLFSGLRKMLKRMLKKVIRFVDAGGDFLDFALTMMRGEKKLLRRLEGYYKATQSKFLLVHYMMDMAHPFEGDVHFPFYNKQLEKMTALEKHSDGSLLGFAAFDPIRCVDRQLSEPGIIDLLETALRYGKVGFKFYPPMGYRAANNEDSPGLEYAVDVFFDYCVANRVPVFTHCTPEGFEQTPGKTGPNSHPKYWEAALQKPGRDELILCFGHAGGGKRTLGNRTVMGWLSGTDEQQWNDQDNYARWVVRLCRQYKNVYCEIAYMHEIIGHGGSSDAFKQRLIAEYQRGVDAEHPYPFAEKIMYGSDWHMPSMVNDIDDYLRDVVNIFTAPELAPHREAFFSGNALRYLDIDNYLARVADIFGATYIDGVRARIG
;
A
#
# COMPACT_ATOMS: atom_id res chain seq x y z
N MET A 1 -10.54 5.11 -28.39
CA MET A 1 -11.23 5.39 -27.11
C MET A 1 -10.77 6.77 -26.65
N THR A 2 -11.67 7.66 -26.21
CA THR A 2 -11.26 8.95 -25.65
C THR A 2 -10.73 8.72 -24.24
N GLN A 3 -9.42 8.93 -24.04
CA GLN A 3 -8.82 8.89 -22.70
C GLN A 3 -9.35 10.04 -21.84
N PRO A 4 -9.43 9.87 -20.50
CA PRO A 4 -9.69 10.99 -19.61
C PRO A 4 -8.56 12.04 -19.72
N THR A 5 -8.91 13.31 -19.58
CA THR A 5 -7.94 14.41 -19.72
C THR A 5 -6.96 14.43 -18.54
N LEU A 6 -7.49 14.18 -17.34
CA LEU A 6 -6.76 14.09 -16.09
C LEU A 6 -7.20 12.83 -15.33
N ILE A 7 -6.23 12.08 -14.81
CA ILE A 7 -6.46 10.95 -13.92
C ILE A 7 -5.91 11.30 -12.55
N ILE A 8 -6.79 11.34 -11.55
CA ILE A 8 -6.38 11.37 -10.15
C ILE A 8 -6.54 9.96 -9.60
N ASP A 9 -5.41 9.29 -9.35
CA ASP A 9 -5.42 8.01 -8.64
C ASP A 9 -5.60 8.28 -7.15
N MET A 10 -6.84 8.14 -6.68
CA MET A 10 -7.19 8.45 -5.31
C MET A 10 -6.67 7.43 -4.31
N HIS A 11 -6.08 6.31 -4.71
CA HIS A 11 -5.64 5.30 -3.77
C HIS A 11 -4.33 4.67 -4.19
N THR A 12 -3.24 5.09 -3.54
CA THR A 12 -1.95 4.43 -3.67
C THR A 12 -1.24 4.29 -2.32
N HIS A 13 -0.20 3.47 -2.32
CA HIS A 13 0.65 3.16 -1.20
C HIS A 13 2.10 3.18 -1.67
N LEU A 14 2.93 4.01 -1.01
CA LEU A 14 4.36 4.17 -1.31
C LEU A 14 5.25 3.74 -0.13
N PHE A 15 4.70 2.95 0.79
CA PHE A 15 5.46 2.36 1.87
C PHE A 15 6.29 1.16 1.37
N ASN A 16 7.47 0.97 1.96
CA ASN A 16 8.28 -0.23 1.86
C ASN A 16 8.29 -1.00 3.19
N ALA A 17 9.05 -2.09 3.22
CA ALA A 17 9.23 -2.97 4.37
C ALA A 17 9.51 -2.30 5.71
N ARG A 18 10.12 -1.10 5.73
CA ARG A 18 10.54 -0.44 6.97
C ARG A 18 9.43 0.26 7.72
N TYR A 19 8.30 0.51 7.06
CA TYR A 19 7.18 1.24 7.64
C TYR A 19 6.09 0.34 8.21
N VAL A 20 6.24 -0.97 8.05
CA VAL A 20 5.20 -1.92 8.39
C VAL A 20 5.77 -3.07 9.25
N PRO A 21 4.98 -3.64 10.16
CA PRO A 21 5.39 -4.80 10.95
C PRO A 21 5.32 -6.06 10.06
N LEU A 22 6.31 -6.23 9.18
CA LEU A 22 6.31 -7.27 8.13
C LEU A 22 6.00 -8.67 8.65
N LYS A 23 6.55 -9.03 9.81
CA LYS A 23 6.30 -10.33 10.43
C LYS A 23 4.81 -10.53 10.68
N GLU A 24 4.14 -9.55 11.28
CA GLU A 24 2.72 -9.66 11.62
C GLU A 24 1.84 -9.57 10.36
N ILE A 25 2.27 -8.83 9.33
CA ILE A 25 1.65 -8.89 8.00
C ILE A 25 1.73 -10.32 7.42
N PHE A 26 2.90 -10.96 7.45
CA PHE A 26 3.04 -12.33 6.95
C PHE A 26 2.22 -13.34 7.78
N VAL A 27 2.15 -13.16 9.11
CA VAL A 27 1.29 -13.96 9.98
C VAL A 27 -0.19 -13.77 9.63
N SER A 28 -0.63 -12.54 9.34
CA SER A 28 -2.01 -12.27 8.90
C SER A 28 -2.36 -12.97 7.58
N LYS A 29 -1.34 -13.26 6.76
CA LYS A 29 -1.44 -14.08 5.54
C LYS A 29 -1.21 -15.58 5.82
N LYS A 30 -1.42 -16.03 7.06
CA LYS A 30 -1.35 -17.42 7.53
C LYS A 30 0.06 -18.05 7.48
N VAL A 31 1.12 -17.27 7.24
CA VAL A 31 2.50 -17.78 7.31
C VAL A 31 2.84 -18.09 8.78
N PRO A 32 3.38 -19.28 9.11
CA PRO A 32 3.74 -19.62 10.50
C PRO A 32 4.69 -18.59 11.12
N LYS A 33 4.44 -18.19 12.38
CA LYS A 33 5.15 -17.10 13.08
C LYS A 33 6.69 -17.20 13.00
N ALA A 34 7.24 -18.40 13.12
CA ALA A 34 8.70 -18.62 13.03
C ALA A 34 9.26 -18.39 11.61
N LEU A 35 8.51 -18.78 10.57
CA LEU A 35 8.89 -18.58 9.17
C LEU A 35 8.67 -17.12 8.74
N ALA A 36 7.56 -16.53 9.18
CA ALA A 36 7.25 -15.11 8.99
C ALA A 36 8.35 -14.22 9.57
N GLY A 37 8.87 -14.55 10.76
CA GLY A 37 9.99 -13.82 11.36
C GLY A 37 11.26 -13.83 10.51
N LYS A 38 11.64 -14.99 9.96
CA LYS A 38 12.83 -15.11 9.09
C LYS A 38 12.65 -14.37 7.77
N LEU A 39 11.49 -14.51 7.14
CA LEU A 39 11.17 -13.79 5.90
C LEU A 39 11.15 -12.28 6.12
N ALA A 40 10.57 -11.80 7.23
CA ALA A 40 10.52 -10.39 7.57
C ALA A 40 11.91 -9.80 7.77
N LYS A 41 12.78 -10.49 8.52
CA LYS A 41 14.18 -10.08 8.69
C LYS A 41 14.92 -10.02 7.34
N LEU A 42 14.77 -11.05 6.50
CA LEU A 42 15.42 -11.08 5.19
C LEU A 42 14.98 -9.91 4.31
N VAL A 43 13.66 -9.70 4.19
CA VAL A 43 13.11 -8.58 3.40
C VAL A 43 13.59 -7.24 3.97
N LEU A 44 13.59 -7.06 5.29
CA LEU A 44 14.03 -5.82 5.93
C LEU A 44 15.51 -5.51 5.65
N LEU A 45 16.39 -6.50 5.79
CA LEU A 45 17.83 -6.36 5.55
C LEU A 45 18.16 -6.05 4.08
N LEU A 46 17.38 -6.63 3.15
CA LEU A 46 17.57 -6.42 1.71
C LEU A 46 16.80 -5.20 1.17
N THR A 47 15.98 -4.55 1.99
CA THR A 47 15.25 -3.37 1.55
C THR A 47 16.25 -2.27 1.22
N GLY A 48 16.20 -1.74 -0.01
CA GLY A 48 17.08 -0.69 -0.48
C GLY A 48 16.83 0.64 0.26
N GLN A 49 17.88 1.40 0.56
CA GLN A 49 17.75 2.72 1.16
C GLN A 49 17.50 3.77 0.07
N SER A 50 16.49 4.64 0.26
CA SER A 50 16.46 5.91 -0.47
C SER A 50 17.40 6.90 0.23
N LYS A 51 18.45 7.36 -0.46
CA LYS A 51 19.42 8.36 0.02
C LYS A 51 18.83 9.78 0.15
N LEU A 52 17.54 9.94 0.44
CA LEU A 52 16.92 11.23 0.75
C LEU A 52 17.58 11.81 2.01
N ARG A 53 18.59 12.66 1.83
CA ARG A 53 19.04 13.59 2.87
C ARG A 53 18.01 14.71 2.91
N ILE A 54 17.49 15.05 4.09
CA ILE A 54 16.63 16.21 4.28
C ILE A 54 17.52 17.44 4.04
N ASN A 55 17.59 17.84 2.76
CA ASN A 55 18.03 19.12 2.16
C ASN A 55 18.42 18.82 0.70
N VAL A 56 17.59 19.28 -0.24
CA VAL A 56 17.70 19.17 -1.71
C VAL A 56 18.63 20.32 -2.23
N PRO A 57 19.32 20.29 -3.40
CA PRO A 57 19.31 19.37 -4.57
C PRO A 57 20.70 18.86 -5.05
N GLN A 58 20.71 17.71 -5.76
CA GLN A 58 21.28 17.48 -7.12
C GLN A 58 21.45 15.98 -7.42
N PRO A 59 21.52 15.59 -8.73
CA PRO A 59 21.39 14.22 -9.20
C PRO A 59 22.74 13.52 -9.38
N LEU A 60 22.67 12.25 -9.79
CA LEU A 60 23.74 11.31 -10.17
C LEU A 60 24.23 10.41 -9.03
N SER A 61 23.93 9.12 -9.18
CA SER A 61 24.96 8.17 -9.60
C SER A 61 24.26 6.87 -10.01
N ASP A 62 24.74 6.27 -11.10
CA ASP A 62 24.36 4.94 -11.58
C ASP A 62 24.59 3.90 -10.48
N GLU A 63 23.55 3.63 -9.68
CA GLU A 63 23.48 2.42 -8.88
C GLU A 63 23.13 1.28 -9.83
N VAL A 64 23.89 0.17 -9.73
CA VAL A 64 23.59 -1.12 -10.37
C VAL A 64 22.08 -1.32 -10.39
N SER A 65 21.52 -1.27 -11.60
CA SER A 65 20.09 -1.13 -11.77
C SER A 65 19.43 -2.42 -11.31
N PHE A 66 18.85 -2.37 -10.12
CA PHE A 66 17.90 -3.37 -9.61
C PHE A 66 16.83 -3.74 -10.69
N ASP A 67 16.55 -2.83 -11.63
CA ASP A 67 15.66 -3.07 -12.76
C ASP A 67 16.30 -3.91 -13.88
N SER A 68 17.63 -3.95 -14.07
CA SER A 68 18.25 -4.86 -15.06
C SER A 68 18.23 -6.32 -14.59
N LEU A 69 18.36 -6.56 -13.27
CA LEU A 69 18.26 -7.90 -12.67
C LEU A 69 16.80 -8.42 -12.59
N LEU A 70 15.81 -7.51 -12.63
CA LEU A 70 14.38 -7.87 -12.57
C LEU A 70 13.68 -7.88 -13.93
N LYS A 71 14.13 -7.09 -14.92
CA LYS A 71 13.56 -7.11 -16.28
C LYS A 71 13.70 -8.48 -16.96
N SER A 72 14.68 -9.29 -16.58
CA SER A 72 14.79 -10.70 -16.98
C SER A 72 13.69 -11.60 -16.41
N ASN A 73 13.05 -11.20 -15.30
CA ASN A 73 12.05 -12.00 -14.57
C ASN A 73 10.60 -11.58 -14.85
N MET A 74 10.36 -10.42 -15.48
CA MET A 74 9.01 -9.88 -15.75
C MET A 74 8.22 -10.59 -16.86
N ASN A 75 8.78 -11.60 -17.53
CA ASN A 75 8.10 -12.31 -18.64
C ASN A 75 7.38 -13.60 -18.24
N LEU A 76 7.10 -13.81 -16.95
CA LEU A 76 6.77 -15.16 -16.43
C LEU A 76 5.33 -15.28 -15.93
N SER A 77 4.40 -15.35 -16.88
CA SER A 77 3.09 -15.97 -16.70
C SER A 77 3.15 -17.45 -17.09
N GLN A 78 3.89 -18.28 -16.32
CA GLN A 78 3.74 -19.75 -16.32
C GLN A 78 4.52 -20.44 -15.16
N GLU A 79 3.84 -21.38 -14.50
CA GLU A 79 4.25 -22.30 -13.41
C GLU A 79 4.90 -21.73 -12.13
N HIS A 80 4.28 -22.01 -10.98
CA HIS A 80 4.72 -21.57 -9.63
C HIS A 80 6.19 -21.88 -9.31
N ASP A 81 6.75 -22.98 -9.83
CA ASP A 81 8.16 -23.33 -9.56
C ASP A 81 9.14 -22.36 -10.24
N HIS A 82 8.76 -21.83 -11.40
CA HIS A 82 9.59 -20.93 -12.17
C HIS A 82 9.66 -19.54 -11.51
N GLN A 83 8.52 -19.01 -11.05
CA GLN A 83 8.46 -17.76 -10.27
C GLN A 83 9.31 -17.84 -8.99
N VAL A 84 9.19 -18.93 -8.23
CA VAL A 84 9.99 -19.11 -7.01
C VAL A 84 11.49 -19.21 -7.33
N THR A 85 11.85 -19.83 -8.46
CA THR A 85 13.26 -19.95 -8.88
C THR A 85 13.83 -18.59 -9.28
N ALA A 86 13.09 -17.83 -10.09
CA ALA A 86 13.46 -16.48 -10.50
C ALA A 86 13.64 -15.56 -9.28
N LEU A 87 12.70 -15.62 -8.35
CA LEU A 87 12.75 -14.89 -7.08
C LEU A 87 13.96 -15.29 -6.23
N ALA A 88 14.21 -16.58 -6.06
CA ALA A 88 15.35 -17.06 -5.29
C ALA A 88 16.67 -16.56 -5.89
N GLY A 89 16.77 -16.48 -7.22
CA GLY A 89 17.90 -15.88 -7.92
C GLY A 89 18.04 -14.38 -7.63
N THR A 90 16.94 -13.61 -7.71
CA THR A 90 16.99 -12.18 -7.34
C THR A 90 17.43 -11.97 -5.90
N ILE A 91 16.89 -12.74 -4.95
CA ILE A 91 17.28 -12.62 -3.54
C ILE A 91 18.75 -13.01 -3.33
N GLU A 92 19.23 -14.08 -3.97
CA GLU A 92 20.63 -14.48 -3.97
C GLU A 92 21.54 -13.32 -4.43
N ASP A 93 21.24 -12.69 -5.57
CA ASP A 93 22.03 -11.56 -6.09
C ASP A 93 22.08 -10.39 -5.11
N LEU A 94 20.96 -10.08 -4.44
CA LEU A 94 20.88 -9.01 -3.45
C LEU A 94 21.65 -9.33 -2.18
N VAL A 95 21.53 -10.56 -1.70
CA VAL A 95 22.26 -11.05 -0.54
C VAL A 95 23.76 -10.94 -0.78
N MET A 96 24.23 -11.42 -1.93
CA MET A 96 25.65 -11.37 -2.28
C MET A 96 26.15 -9.94 -2.47
N THR A 97 25.34 -9.08 -3.09
CA THR A 97 25.68 -7.66 -3.23
C THR A 97 25.81 -6.99 -1.87
N GLN A 98 24.86 -7.21 -0.95
CA GLN A 98 24.90 -6.60 0.37
C GLN A 98 26.10 -7.09 1.19
N LEU A 99 26.35 -8.40 1.22
CA LEU A 99 27.51 -8.96 1.94
C LEU A 99 28.83 -8.43 1.39
N TYR A 100 28.93 -8.22 0.08
CA TYR A 100 30.10 -7.60 -0.52
C TYR A 100 30.29 -6.14 -0.09
N LEU A 101 29.20 -5.37 0.02
CA LEU A 101 29.27 -3.99 0.51
C LEU A 101 29.77 -3.90 1.96
N GLU A 102 29.43 -4.88 2.81
CA GLU A 102 29.95 -4.95 4.19
C GLU A 102 31.47 -5.21 4.23
N MET A 103 32.01 -5.91 3.22
CA MET A 103 33.44 -6.14 3.06
C MET A 103 34.15 -5.02 2.28
N GLN A 104 33.43 -4.01 1.78
CA GLN A 104 34.03 -2.99 0.94
C GLN A 104 34.91 -2.04 1.77
N GLY A 105 36.21 -2.00 1.46
CA GLY A 105 37.16 -1.07 2.09
C GLY A 105 37.95 -1.65 3.27
N VAL A 106 37.82 -2.95 3.54
CA VAL A 106 38.72 -3.70 4.44
C VAL A 106 40.04 -4.01 3.74
N GLU A 107 41.15 -3.92 4.46
CA GLU A 107 42.50 -4.04 3.87
C GLU A 107 43.01 -5.50 3.82
N ASP A 108 42.42 -6.39 4.63
CA ASP A 108 42.78 -7.80 4.69
C ASP A 108 41.60 -8.76 4.97
N ASP A 109 41.86 -10.07 4.80
CA ASP A 109 40.86 -11.14 4.96
C ASP A 109 40.36 -11.28 6.40
N PHE A 110 41.14 -10.87 7.41
CA PHE A 110 40.75 -10.96 8.81
C PHE A 110 39.73 -9.87 9.17
N GLU A 111 39.97 -8.63 8.74
CA GLU A 111 39.01 -7.54 8.86
C GLU A 111 37.71 -7.83 8.11
N ALA A 112 37.80 -8.40 6.90
CA ALA A 112 36.65 -8.87 6.15
C ALA A 112 35.85 -9.95 6.92
N ALA A 113 36.55 -10.91 7.54
CA ALA A 113 35.90 -11.97 8.31
C ALA A 113 35.17 -11.42 9.54
N MET A 114 35.76 -10.45 10.26
CA MET A 114 35.06 -9.81 11.37
C MET A 114 33.84 -9.00 10.90
N ALA A 115 33.96 -8.25 9.79
CA ALA A 115 32.84 -7.50 9.23
C ALA A 115 31.67 -8.43 8.84
N VAL A 116 31.97 -9.59 8.26
CA VAL A 116 30.97 -10.62 7.94
C VAL A 116 30.39 -11.26 9.21
N GLU A 117 31.21 -11.55 10.23
CA GLU A 117 30.74 -12.11 11.50
C GLU A 117 29.75 -11.16 12.21
N ASP A 118 29.99 -9.86 12.11
CA ASP A 118 29.14 -8.81 12.66
C ASP A 118 27.92 -8.49 11.80
N CYS A 119 27.92 -8.93 10.55
CA CYS A 119 26.81 -8.73 9.62
C CYS A 119 25.56 -9.52 10.03
N GLU A 120 24.45 -8.80 10.26
CA GLU A 120 23.15 -9.41 10.58
C GLU A 120 22.64 -10.32 9.45
N LEU A 121 22.92 -9.96 8.19
CA LEU A 121 22.54 -10.77 7.04
C LEU A 121 23.28 -12.11 7.01
N TYR A 122 24.57 -12.14 7.33
CA TYR A 122 25.33 -13.38 7.43
C TYR A 122 24.78 -14.30 8.53
N ARG A 123 24.51 -13.75 9.72
CA ARG A 123 23.89 -14.51 10.83
C ARG A 123 22.53 -15.10 10.43
N LEU A 124 21.71 -14.33 9.72
CA LEU A 124 20.44 -14.83 9.18
C LEU A 124 20.65 -15.96 8.17
N LEU A 125 21.67 -15.89 7.30
CA LEU A 125 21.99 -17.00 6.39
C LEU A 125 22.37 -18.27 7.15
N CYS A 126 23.16 -18.18 8.22
CA CYS A 126 23.47 -19.33 9.07
C CYS A 126 22.20 -19.92 9.73
N GLU A 127 21.24 -19.08 10.14
CA GLU A 127 19.94 -19.56 10.64
C GLU A 127 19.12 -20.26 9.55
N LEU A 128 19.11 -19.70 8.33
CA LEU A 128 18.43 -20.29 7.18
C LEU A 128 19.05 -21.62 6.77
N ASP A 129 20.37 -21.75 6.82
CA ASP A 129 21.08 -22.99 6.47
C ASP A 129 20.76 -24.12 7.45
N ARG A 130 20.67 -23.83 8.76
CA ARG A 130 20.26 -24.85 9.74
C ARG A 130 18.86 -25.42 9.50
N GLU A 131 17.94 -24.64 8.93
CA GLU A 131 16.54 -25.07 8.70
C GLU A 131 16.28 -25.53 7.26
N PHE A 132 16.91 -24.88 6.29
CA PHE A 132 16.66 -25.03 4.86
C PHE A 132 17.91 -25.39 4.06
N GLY A 133 19.07 -25.51 4.68
CA GLY A 133 20.30 -25.96 4.04
C GLY A 133 20.25 -27.44 3.67
N ASP A 134 21.18 -27.82 2.81
CA ASP A 134 21.55 -29.21 2.54
C ASP A 134 23.08 -29.27 2.43
N PRO A 135 23.70 -30.46 2.38
CA PRO A 135 25.17 -30.57 2.35
C PRO A 135 25.81 -29.80 1.18
N GLU A 136 25.12 -29.67 0.05
CA GLU A 136 25.58 -28.91 -1.11
C GLU A 136 25.50 -27.40 -0.88
N SER A 137 24.43 -26.93 -0.22
CA SER A 137 24.20 -25.53 0.13
C SER A 137 25.17 -25.04 1.20
N ALA A 138 25.42 -25.87 2.21
CA ALA A 138 26.36 -25.61 3.28
C ALA A 138 27.81 -25.53 2.74
N ALA A 139 28.17 -26.40 1.79
CA ALA A 139 29.49 -26.41 1.18
C ALA A 139 29.72 -25.22 0.21
N ALA A 140 28.68 -24.77 -0.50
CA ALA A 140 28.80 -23.70 -1.49
C ALA A 140 29.07 -22.31 -0.88
N LEU A 141 28.64 -22.08 0.36
CA LEU A 141 28.78 -20.80 1.05
C LEU A 141 29.80 -20.83 2.21
N ASP A 142 30.25 -22.02 2.62
CA ASP A 142 31.05 -22.24 3.82
C ASP A 142 30.56 -21.41 5.03
N LEU A 143 29.28 -21.58 5.36
CA LEU A 143 28.64 -20.93 6.51
C LEU A 143 29.09 -21.52 7.86
N GLN A 144 30.13 -22.37 7.87
CA GLN A 144 30.72 -22.92 9.10
C GLN A 144 31.60 -21.89 9.82
N GLY A 145 32.10 -20.87 9.10
CA GLY A 145 32.78 -19.73 9.71
C GLY A 145 32.94 -18.53 8.76
N PRO A 146 33.07 -17.29 9.28
CA PRO A 146 33.17 -16.08 8.47
C PRO A 146 34.36 -16.09 7.50
N ALA A 147 35.51 -16.64 7.93
CA ALA A 147 36.72 -16.72 7.12
C ALA A 147 36.56 -17.62 5.88
N GLY A 148 35.80 -18.71 6.00
CA GLY A 148 35.48 -19.60 4.89
C GLY A 148 34.61 -18.91 3.85
N PHE A 149 33.56 -18.23 4.30
CA PHE A 149 32.69 -17.41 3.45
C PHE A 149 33.46 -16.29 2.72
N VAL A 150 34.34 -15.58 3.43
CA VAL A 150 35.19 -14.51 2.87
C VAL A 150 36.13 -15.06 1.80
N SER A 151 36.80 -16.19 2.07
CA SER A 151 37.69 -16.83 1.10
C SER A 151 36.97 -17.24 -0.17
N ILE A 152 35.78 -17.85 -0.06
CA ILE A 152 34.94 -18.18 -1.22
C ILE A 152 34.48 -16.92 -1.94
N SER A 153 34.12 -15.85 -1.22
CA SER A 153 33.65 -14.60 -1.83
C SER A 153 34.74 -13.87 -2.62
N PHE A 154 35.95 -13.74 -2.05
CA PHE A 154 37.08 -13.08 -2.72
C PHE A 154 37.69 -13.88 -3.86
N ALA A 155 37.74 -15.22 -3.75
CA ALA A 155 38.25 -16.10 -4.80
C ALA A 155 37.49 -15.95 -6.13
N ASN A 156 36.26 -15.43 -6.08
CA ASN A 156 35.34 -15.39 -7.21
C ASN A 156 35.19 -14.01 -7.91
N LYS A 157 36.08 -13.02 -7.63
CA LYS A 157 36.18 -11.67 -8.26
C LYS A 157 34.87 -11.07 -8.83
N PRO A 158 34.22 -10.12 -8.15
CA PRO A 158 32.92 -9.63 -8.57
C PRO A 158 33.11 -8.46 -9.52
N PHE A 159 32.96 -8.62 -10.85
CA PHE A 159 32.51 -7.50 -11.71
C PHE A 159 32.25 -7.87 -13.19
N SER A 160 32.63 -9.05 -13.68
CA SER A 160 32.27 -9.48 -15.04
C SER A 160 31.18 -10.56 -15.02
N GLY A 161 29.92 -10.14 -14.87
CA GLY A 161 28.77 -11.01 -15.15
C GLY A 161 28.27 -11.85 -13.98
N VAL A 162 27.78 -11.20 -12.91
CA VAL A 162 26.89 -11.82 -11.89
C VAL A 162 25.67 -12.50 -12.55
N THR A 163 25.40 -12.23 -13.82
CA THR A 163 24.23 -12.72 -14.55
C THR A 163 24.36 -14.12 -15.16
N ASP A 164 25.54 -14.73 -15.30
CA ASP A 164 25.67 -15.89 -16.23
C ASP A 164 26.10 -17.25 -15.66
N LYS A 165 26.45 -17.41 -14.37
CA LYS A 165 26.76 -18.76 -13.84
C LYS A 165 26.31 -18.94 -12.39
N GLY A 166 25.59 -20.03 -12.12
CA GLY A 166 25.06 -20.44 -10.81
C GLY A 166 26.12 -20.79 -9.76
N LEU A 167 26.98 -19.83 -9.41
CA LEU A 167 28.07 -19.97 -8.45
C LEU A 167 27.59 -20.20 -7.02
N PHE A 168 26.48 -19.58 -6.59
CA PHE A 168 25.84 -19.87 -5.31
C PHE A 168 24.56 -20.69 -5.48
N SER A 169 24.60 -21.68 -6.38
CA SER A 169 23.48 -22.62 -6.57
C SER A 169 22.96 -23.22 -5.25
N GLY A 170 23.85 -23.39 -4.26
CA GLY A 170 23.52 -23.72 -2.88
C GLY A 170 22.61 -22.70 -2.17
N LEU A 171 23.02 -21.42 -2.14
CA LEU A 171 22.20 -20.32 -1.61
C LEU A 171 20.84 -20.26 -2.30
N ARG A 172 20.83 -20.33 -3.65
CA ARG A 172 19.60 -20.34 -4.43
C ARG A 172 18.69 -21.51 -4.07
N LYS A 173 19.24 -22.72 -3.92
CA LYS A 173 18.49 -23.93 -3.52
C LYS A 173 17.89 -23.77 -2.12
N MET A 174 18.68 -23.26 -1.17
CA MET A 174 18.21 -22.96 0.19
C MET A 174 17.06 -21.94 0.18
N LEU A 175 17.23 -20.80 -0.49
CA LEU A 175 16.20 -19.77 -0.64
C LEU A 175 14.95 -20.32 -1.33
N LYS A 176 15.11 -21.10 -2.40
CA LYS A 176 13.99 -21.77 -3.10
C LYS A 176 13.22 -22.68 -2.15
N ARG A 177 13.89 -23.45 -1.27
CA ARG A 177 13.23 -24.30 -0.26
C ARG A 177 12.46 -23.47 0.77
N MET A 178 13.03 -22.40 1.28
CA MET A 178 12.35 -21.47 2.20
C MET A 178 11.11 -20.87 1.53
N LEU A 179 11.26 -20.28 0.35
CA LEU A 179 10.17 -19.62 -0.38
C LEU A 179 9.05 -20.60 -0.72
N LYS A 180 9.38 -21.83 -1.17
CA LYS A 180 8.40 -22.91 -1.38
C LYS A 180 7.61 -23.25 -0.12
N LYS A 181 8.22 -23.17 1.06
CA LYS A 181 7.53 -23.39 2.33
C LYS A 181 6.58 -22.24 2.63
N VAL A 182 6.98 -20.98 2.36
CA VAL A 182 6.14 -19.79 2.56
C VAL A 182 4.87 -19.84 1.69
N ILE A 183 5.00 -20.05 0.38
CA ILE A 183 3.86 -20.01 -0.55
C ILE A 183 2.82 -21.10 -0.32
N ARG A 184 3.14 -22.19 0.40
CA ARG A 184 2.15 -23.22 0.77
C ARG A 184 1.09 -22.70 1.73
N PHE A 185 1.34 -21.57 2.40
CA PHE A 185 0.43 -20.98 3.36
C PHE A 185 -0.36 -19.80 2.80
N VAL A 186 -0.01 -19.32 1.59
CA VAL A 186 -0.54 -18.07 1.04
C VAL A 186 -1.31 -18.37 -0.25
N ASP A 187 -2.56 -17.93 -0.27
CA ASP A 187 -3.38 -17.92 -1.48
C ASP A 187 -2.76 -16.92 -2.49
N ALA A 188 -2.69 -17.28 -3.78
CA ALA A 188 -1.96 -16.51 -4.80
C ALA A 188 -0.50 -16.20 -4.41
N GLY A 189 0.26 -17.25 -4.05
CA GLY A 189 1.64 -17.12 -3.56
C GLY A 189 2.61 -16.34 -4.47
N GLY A 190 2.39 -16.31 -5.80
CA GLY A 190 3.18 -15.49 -6.72
C GLY A 190 3.05 -13.98 -6.43
N ASP A 191 1.83 -13.47 -6.40
CA ASP A 191 1.53 -12.05 -6.12
C ASP A 191 2.03 -11.62 -4.74
N PHE A 192 1.92 -12.50 -3.75
CA PHE A 192 2.44 -12.25 -2.41
C PHE A 192 3.97 -12.09 -2.40
N LEU A 193 4.68 -12.90 -3.19
CA LEU A 193 6.12 -12.80 -3.31
C LEU A 193 6.56 -11.56 -4.09
N ASP A 194 5.84 -11.20 -5.15
CA ASP A 194 6.07 -9.95 -5.90
C ASP A 194 5.80 -8.70 -5.07
N PHE A 195 4.78 -8.75 -4.22
CA PHE A 195 4.54 -7.75 -3.20
C PHE A 195 5.74 -7.63 -2.26
N ALA A 196 6.22 -8.74 -1.69
CA ALA A 196 7.38 -8.74 -0.80
C ALA A 196 8.66 -8.22 -1.49
N LEU A 197 8.88 -8.57 -2.76
CA LEU A 197 9.97 -8.03 -3.57
C LEU A 197 9.88 -6.52 -3.76
N THR A 198 8.69 -6.07 -4.13
CA THR A 198 8.49 -4.65 -4.42
C THR A 198 8.57 -3.83 -3.13
N MET A 199 8.22 -4.42 -1.98
CA MET A 199 8.43 -3.86 -0.64
C MET A 199 9.92 -3.71 -0.27
N MET A 200 10.87 -4.33 -1.00
CA MET A 200 12.29 -4.08 -0.84
C MET A 200 12.76 -2.81 -1.58
N ARG A 201 11.92 -2.17 -2.39
CA ARG A 201 12.31 -0.98 -3.15
C ARG A 201 12.36 0.26 -2.26
N GLY A 202 13.30 1.15 -2.55
CA GLY A 202 13.28 2.51 -2.01
C GLY A 202 12.08 3.30 -2.56
N GLU A 203 11.59 4.26 -1.78
CA GLU A 203 10.35 5.01 -2.05
C GLU A 203 10.41 5.77 -3.38
N LYS A 204 11.58 6.30 -3.74
CA LYS A 204 11.81 6.94 -5.05
C LYS A 204 11.61 5.98 -6.22
N LYS A 205 12.05 4.73 -6.07
CA LYS A 205 11.91 3.70 -7.11
C LYS A 205 10.45 3.28 -7.22
N LEU A 206 9.73 3.17 -6.09
CA LEU A 206 8.29 2.94 -6.08
C LEU A 206 7.54 4.06 -6.82
N LEU A 207 7.78 5.31 -6.45
CA LEU A 207 7.16 6.46 -7.10
C LEU A 207 7.46 6.52 -8.60
N ARG A 208 8.72 6.37 -9.02
CA ARG A 208 9.08 6.39 -10.44
C ARG A 208 8.41 5.28 -11.25
N ARG A 209 8.26 4.09 -10.67
CA ARG A 209 7.54 2.98 -11.31
C ARG A 209 6.08 3.36 -11.50
N LEU A 210 5.43 3.85 -10.45
CA LEU A 210 4.04 4.32 -10.49
C LEU A 210 3.82 5.44 -11.51
N GLU A 211 4.66 6.48 -11.48
CA GLU A 211 4.61 7.55 -12.48
C GLU A 211 4.86 7.04 -13.90
N GLY A 212 5.69 6.01 -14.07
CA GLY A 212 5.96 5.39 -15.36
C GLY A 212 4.70 4.83 -16.00
N TYR A 213 3.87 4.13 -15.21
CA TYR A 213 2.57 3.62 -15.66
C TYR A 213 1.66 4.76 -16.15
N TYR A 214 1.47 5.80 -15.33
CA TYR A 214 0.61 6.91 -15.70
C TYR A 214 1.14 7.77 -16.85
N LYS A 215 2.47 7.97 -16.96
CA LYS A 215 3.07 8.68 -18.11
C LYS A 215 2.79 7.96 -19.44
N ALA A 216 2.65 6.64 -19.43
CA ALA A 216 2.34 5.87 -20.64
C ALA A 216 0.90 6.09 -21.15
N THR A 217 -0.02 6.55 -20.29
CA THR A 217 -1.43 6.79 -20.64
C THR A 217 -1.66 8.01 -21.54
N GLN A 218 -0.67 8.91 -21.63
CA GLN A 218 -0.76 10.24 -22.26
C GLN A 218 -1.76 11.22 -21.61
N SER A 219 -2.41 10.84 -20.51
CA SER A 219 -3.22 11.74 -19.69
C SER A 219 -2.34 12.53 -18.71
N LYS A 220 -2.80 13.70 -18.27
CA LYS A 220 -2.25 14.29 -17.04
C LYS A 220 -2.58 13.38 -15.86
N PHE A 221 -1.75 13.36 -14.83
CA PHE A 221 -2.03 12.55 -13.66
C PHE A 221 -1.64 13.25 -12.35
N LEU A 222 -2.34 12.89 -11.29
CA LEU A 222 -2.02 13.21 -9.90
C LEU A 222 -2.21 11.95 -9.06
N LEU A 223 -1.29 11.70 -8.14
CA LEU A 223 -1.28 10.50 -7.31
C LEU A 223 -1.60 10.89 -5.88
N VAL A 224 -2.48 10.15 -5.23
CA VAL A 224 -2.75 10.29 -3.79
C VAL A 224 -2.25 9.05 -3.09
N HIS A 225 -1.28 9.20 -2.19
CA HIS A 225 -0.81 8.07 -1.37
C HIS A 225 -1.30 8.19 0.07
N TYR A 226 -1.70 7.04 0.61
CA TYR A 226 -2.08 6.94 2.00
C TYR A 226 -1.01 6.25 2.80
N MET A 227 -0.57 6.92 3.86
CA MET A 227 0.31 6.32 4.83
C MET A 227 -0.47 5.36 5.75
N MET A 228 0.26 4.47 6.40
CA MET A 228 -0.27 3.50 7.36
C MET A 228 0.55 3.62 8.65
N ASP A 229 -0.15 3.73 9.78
CA ASP A 229 0.45 3.66 11.11
C ASP A 229 0.07 2.33 11.76
N MET A 230 1.01 1.39 11.70
CA MET A 230 0.81 0.01 12.14
C MET A 230 1.60 -0.35 13.39
N ALA A 231 2.20 0.65 14.07
CA ALA A 231 3.13 0.40 15.17
C ALA A 231 2.46 -0.07 16.47
N HIS A 232 1.20 0.32 16.70
CA HIS A 232 0.44 -0.03 17.90
C HIS A 232 -0.60 -1.14 17.69
N PRO A 233 -1.27 -1.23 16.52
CA PRO A 233 -2.24 -2.30 16.30
C PRO A 233 -1.63 -3.70 16.30
N PHE A 234 -0.34 -3.83 15.99
CA PHE A 234 0.35 -5.12 15.90
C PHE A 234 1.45 -5.22 16.96
N GLU A 235 1.72 -6.45 17.44
CA GLU A 235 2.82 -6.73 18.39
C GLU A 235 4.22 -6.53 17.80
N GLY A 236 4.35 -6.29 16.50
CA GLY A 236 5.62 -6.23 15.79
C GLY A 236 6.21 -4.82 15.71
N ASP A 237 7.53 -4.73 15.80
CA ASP A 237 8.24 -3.46 15.63
C ASP A 237 8.19 -2.98 14.18
N VAL A 238 8.05 -1.66 14.01
CA VAL A 238 8.31 -0.96 12.75
C VAL A 238 9.71 -0.36 12.79
N HIS A 239 10.46 -0.49 11.69
CA HIS A 239 11.82 0.02 11.65
C HIS A 239 11.87 1.57 11.64
N PHE A 240 10.91 2.20 10.94
CA PHE A 240 10.75 3.66 10.95
C PHE A 240 9.46 4.05 11.68
N PRO A 241 9.55 4.57 12.92
CA PRO A 241 8.38 5.05 13.65
C PRO A 241 7.63 6.15 12.89
N PHE A 242 6.30 6.12 12.96
CA PHE A 242 5.42 6.94 12.13
C PHE A 242 5.74 8.45 12.21
N TYR A 243 5.59 9.03 13.41
CA TYR A 243 5.75 10.47 13.61
C TYR A 243 7.22 10.94 13.57
N ASN A 244 8.18 10.09 13.93
CA ASN A 244 9.58 10.48 14.04
C ASN A 244 10.36 10.35 12.72
N LYS A 245 9.98 9.42 11.84
CA LYS A 245 10.74 9.12 10.62
C LYS A 245 9.90 8.92 9.37
N GLN A 246 8.77 8.23 9.44
CA GLN A 246 7.97 7.95 8.25
C GLN A 246 7.35 9.23 7.66
N LEU A 247 6.75 10.10 8.50
CA LEU A 247 6.20 11.39 8.06
C LEU A 247 7.25 12.22 7.32
N GLU A 248 8.41 12.42 7.94
CA GLU A 248 9.55 13.15 7.37
C GLU A 248 9.97 12.60 5.99
N LYS A 249 10.14 11.28 5.89
CA LYS A 249 10.55 10.61 4.64
C LYS A 249 9.49 10.72 3.54
N MET A 250 8.21 10.58 3.88
CA MET A 250 7.11 10.68 2.91
C MET A 250 6.91 12.13 2.44
N THR A 251 7.06 13.12 3.33
CA THR A 251 7.06 14.53 2.93
C THR A 251 8.23 14.86 2.02
N ALA A 252 9.41 14.26 2.25
CA ALA A 252 10.55 14.41 1.34
C ALA A 252 10.29 13.75 -0.04
N LEU A 253 9.55 12.64 -0.08
CA LEU A 253 9.12 12.01 -1.33
C LEU A 253 8.11 12.87 -2.09
N GLU A 254 7.12 13.44 -1.41
CA GLU A 254 6.15 14.39 -1.97
C GLU A 254 6.86 15.61 -2.58
N LYS A 255 7.83 16.20 -1.85
CA LYS A 255 8.70 17.26 -2.38
C LYS A 255 9.45 16.82 -3.64
N HIS A 256 9.99 15.61 -3.64
CA HIS A 256 10.73 15.05 -4.77
C HIS A 256 9.87 14.81 -6.01
N SER A 257 8.55 14.71 -5.85
CA SER A 257 7.62 14.40 -6.93
C SER A 257 7.28 15.61 -7.81
N ASP A 258 7.71 16.82 -7.41
CA ASP A 258 7.42 18.08 -8.10
C ASP A 258 5.92 18.25 -8.40
N GLY A 259 5.08 17.94 -7.40
CA GLY A 259 3.63 18.11 -7.45
C GLY A 259 2.84 16.97 -8.11
N SER A 260 3.47 15.83 -8.45
CA SER A 260 2.75 14.63 -8.91
C SER A 260 2.09 13.80 -7.79
N LEU A 261 2.44 14.05 -6.53
CA LEU A 261 2.09 13.20 -5.39
C LEU A 261 1.56 14.03 -4.23
N LEU A 262 0.37 13.68 -3.75
CA LEU A 262 -0.24 14.20 -2.52
C LEU A 262 -0.25 13.11 -1.45
N GLY A 263 -0.01 13.47 -0.19
CA GLY A 263 0.04 12.52 0.92
C GLY A 263 -1.05 12.68 1.96
N PHE A 264 -1.59 11.56 2.42
CA PHE A 264 -2.43 11.47 3.62
C PHE A 264 -1.64 10.82 4.76
N ALA A 265 -1.70 11.39 5.96
CA ALA A 265 -1.21 10.72 7.16
C ALA A 265 -2.15 9.58 7.56
N ALA A 266 -1.70 8.66 8.40
CA ALA A 266 -2.58 7.73 9.11
C ALA A 266 -3.00 8.34 10.45
N PHE A 267 -4.22 8.04 10.88
CA PHE A 267 -4.64 8.21 12.26
C PHE A 267 -4.90 6.84 12.88
N ASP A 268 -4.26 6.56 14.00
CA ASP A 268 -4.48 5.34 14.78
C ASP A 268 -4.95 5.71 16.19
N PRO A 269 -6.22 5.44 16.54
CA PRO A 269 -6.73 5.69 17.89
C PRO A 269 -6.10 4.78 18.94
N ILE A 270 -5.59 3.59 18.57
CA ILE A 270 -4.93 2.68 19.52
C ILE A 270 -3.66 3.33 20.07
N ARG A 271 -2.85 3.98 19.22
CA ARG A 271 -1.71 4.82 19.66
C ARG A 271 -2.11 5.84 20.73
N CYS A 272 -3.27 6.48 20.58
CA CYS A 272 -3.73 7.50 21.51
C CYS A 272 -4.06 6.90 22.88
N VAL A 273 -4.69 5.72 22.87
CA VAL A 273 -5.03 4.96 24.09
C VAL A 273 -3.78 4.41 24.77
N ASP A 274 -2.88 3.76 24.02
CA ASP A 274 -1.63 3.19 24.55
C ASP A 274 -0.74 4.25 25.22
N ARG A 275 -0.74 5.46 24.65
CA ARG A 275 0.02 6.60 25.17
C ARG A 275 -0.77 7.45 26.17
N GLN A 276 -2.02 7.09 26.47
CA GLN A 276 -2.91 7.79 27.40
C GLN A 276 -3.01 9.29 27.08
N LEU A 277 -3.17 9.64 25.80
CA LEU A 277 -3.22 11.02 25.37
C LEU A 277 -4.55 11.67 25.77
N SER A 278 -4.48 12.86 26.35
CA SER A 278 -5.62 13.78 26.47
C SER A 278 -5.95 14.39 25.11
N GLU A 279 -7.13 14.98 24.96
CA GLU A 279 -7.53 15.71 23.73
C GLU A 279 -6.47 16.69 23.20
N PRO A 280 -5.81 17.55 24.00
CA PRO A 280 -4.71 18.38 23.49
C PRO A 280 -3.55 17.59 22.88
N GLY A 281 -3.24 16.41 23.42
CA GLY A 281 -2.19 15.53 22.90
C GLY A 281 -2.60 14.82 21.62
N ILE A 282 -3.88 14.47 21.47
CA ILE A 282 -4.44 13.93 20.23
C ILE A 282 -4.39 15.02 19.14
N ILE A 283 -4.84 16.23 19.46
CA ILE A 283 -4.81 17.38 18.55
C ILE A 283 -3.37 17.68 18.10
N ASP A 284 -2.39 17.69 19.01
CA ASP A 284 -0.98 17.92 18.62
C ASP A 284 -0.43 16.85 17.66
N LEU A 285 -0.86 15.58 17.79
CA LEU A 285 -0.52 14.55 16.80
C LEU A 285 -1.09 14.88 15.42
N LEU A 286 -2.37 15.28 15.37
CA LEU A 286 -3.04 15.65 14.12
C LEU A 286 -2.37 16.87 13.48
N GLU A 287 -2.14 17.92 14.26
CA GLU A 287 -1.46 19.12 13.79
C GLU A 287 -0.02 18.83 13.34
N THR A 288 0.70 17.94 14.05
CA THR A 288 2.04 17.50 13.63
C THR A 288 1.99 16.90 12.23
N ALA A 289 1.06 15.99 11.95
CA ALA A 289 0.89 15.42 10.62
C ALA A 289 0.57 16.49 9.56
N LEU A 290 -0.30 17.45 9.87
CA LEU A 290 -0.64 18.54 8.94
C LEU A 290 0.53 19.51 8.71
N ARG A 291 1.39 19.76 9.69
CA ARG A 291 2.65 20.52 9.55
C ARG A 291 3.65 19.84 8.59
N TYR A 292 3.51 18.53 8.38
CA TYR A 292 4.24 17.79 7.35
C TYR A 292 3.58 17.86 5.96
N GLY A 293 2.57 18.71 5.78
CA GLY A 293 1.95 19.00 4.49
C GLY A 293 0.92 17.97 4.04
N LYS A 294 0.37 17.15 4.94
CA LYS A 294 -0.60 16.13 4.56
C LYS A 294 -1.95 16.75 4.19
N VAL A 295 -2.63 16.15 3.21
CA VAL A 295 -3.97 16.56 2.77
C VAL A 295 -4.99 16.30 3.86
N GLY A 296 -4.93 15.11 4.45
CA GLY A 296 -5.80 14.67 5.52
C GLY A 296 -5.34 13.33 6.11
N PHE A 297 -6.29 12.53 6.59
CA PHE A 297 -6.00 11.31 7.34
C PHE A 297 -6.63 10.04 6.75
N LYS A 298 -5.89 8.94 6.72
CA LYS A 298 -6.39 7.57 6.54
C LYS A 298 -6.78 7.00 7.90
N PHE A 299 -8.04 6.61 8.02
CA PHE A 299 -8.61 5.87 9.14
C PHE A 299 -8.77 4.41 8.70
N TYR A 300 -8.24 3.46 9.46
CA TYR A 300 -8.14 2.07 8.99
C TYR A 300 -8.74 1.07 9.99
N PRO A 301 -10.08 0.90 10.00
CA PRO A 301 -10.79 0.06 10.96
C PRO A 301 -10.32 -1.40 11.09
N PRO A 302 -9.80 -2.07 10.04
CA PRO A 302 -9.27 -3.43 10.17
C PRO A 302 -8.18 -3.58 11.25
N MET A 303 -7.53 -2.49 11.66
CA MET A 303 -6.54 -2.47 12.74
C MET A 303 -7.14 -2.58 14.15
N GLY A 304 -8.45 -2.78 14.31
CA GLY A 304 -9.05 -3.16 15.59
C GLY A 304 -9.99 -2.15 16.23
N TYR A 305 -10.37 -1.11 15.49
CA TYR A 305 -11.26 -0.04 15.97
C TYR A 305 -12.35 0.27 14.94
N ARG A 306 -13.42 0.94 15.35
CA ARG A 306 -14.57 1.33 14.51
C ARG A 306 -14.70 2.86 14.47
N ALA A 307 -15.41 3.39 13.47
CA ALA A 307 -15.71 4.82 13.39
C ALA A 307 -16.67 5.31 14.47
N ALA A 308 -17.47 4.41 15.05
CA ALA A 308 -18.31 4.68 16.22
C ALA A 308 -18.68 3.34 16.86
N ASN A 309 -19.28 3.40 18.05
CA ASN A 309 -19.76 2.25 18.81
C ASN A 309 -18.61 1.32 19.23
N ASN A 310 -17.53 1.92 19.72
CA ASN A 310 -16.43 1.24 20.42
C ASN A 310 -16.73 1.13 21.92
N GLU A 311 -17.97 0.79 22.29
CA GLU A 311 -18.44 0.80 23.69
C GLU A 311 -17.61 -0.10 24.62
N ASP A 312 -17.08 -1.20 24.09
CA ASP A 312 -16.18 -2.12 24.80
C ASP A 312 -14.80 -1.50 25.12
N SER A 313 -14.48 -0.33 24.55
CA SER A 313 -13.24 0.42 24.77
C SER A 313 -13.50 1.94 24.75
N PRO A 314 -13.94 2.53 25.89
CA PRO A 314 -14.27 3.96 25.97
C PRO A 314 -13.13 4.90 25.58
N GLY A 315 -11.87 4.49 25.82
CA GLY A 315 -10.70 5.26 25.38
C GLY A 315 -10.59 5.35 23.86
N LEU A 316 -10.95 4.29 23.13
CA LEU A 316 -11.00 4.32 21.67
C LEU A 316 -12.13 5.21 21.17
N GLU A 317 -13.34 5.09 21.74
CA GLU A 317 -14.47 5.95 21.35
C GLU A 317 -14.12 7.43 21.55
N TYR A 318 -13.51 7.78 22.69
CA TYR A 318 -13.07 9.14 22.96
C TYR A 318 -12.02 9.64 21.94
N ALA A 319 -10.99 8.83 21.65
CA ALA A 319 -9.95 9.23 20.70
C ALA A 319 -10.49 9.41 19.27
N VAL A 320 -11.41 8.53 18.86
CA VAL A 320 -12.11 8.60 17.57
C VAL A 320 -13.00 9.84 17.51
N ASP A 321 -13.68 10.18 18.61
CA ASP A 321 -14.53 11.36 18.67
C ASP A 321 -13.75 12.66 18.56
N VAL A 322 -12.66 12.82 19.32
CA VAL A 322 -11.76 13.98 19.22
C VAL A 322 -11.22 14.13 17.80
N PHE A 323 -10.86 13.01 17.15
CA PHE A 323 -10.36 13.02 15.79
C PHE A 323 -11.38 13.53 14.77
N PHE A 324 -12.61 13.01 14.78
CA PHE A 324 -13.63 13.45 13.82
C PHE A 324 -14.09 14.88 14.07
N ASP A 325 -14.21 15.30 15.32
CA ASP A 325 -14.58 16.68 15.66
C ASP A 325 -13.50 17.66 15.19
N TYR A 326 -12.22 17.29 15.33
CA TYR A 326 -11.11 18.05 14.77
C TYR A 326 -11.18 18.13 13.23
N CYS A 327 -11.42 17.01 12.55
CA CYS A 327 -11.51 16.97 11.09
C CYS A 327 -12.65 17.84 10.54
N VAL A 328 -13.81 17.83 11.20
CA VAL A 328 -14.95 18.70 10.84
C VAL A 328 -14.57 20.17 11.04
N ALA A 329 -14.09 20.52 12.24
CA ALA A 329 -13.77 21.90 12.59
C ALA A 329 -12.70 22.53 11.68
N ASN A 330 -11.76 21.73 11.19
CA ASN A 330 -10.64 22.19 10.36
C ASN A 330 -10.80 21.86 8.87
N ARG A 331 -11.96 21.32 8.46
CA ARG A 331 -12.23 20.88 7.08
C ARG A 331 -11.13 19.96 6.52
N VAL A 332 -10.70 18.99 7.30
CA VAL A 332 -9.64 18.04 6.93
C VAL A 332 -10.28 16.74 6.39
N PRO A 333 -9.99 16.33 5.14
CA PRO A 333 -10.52 15.10 4.56
C PRO A 333 -10.09 13.83 5.31
N VAL A 334 -11.00 12.88 5.39
CA VAL A 334 -10.77 11.53 5.94
C VAL A 334 -11.00 10.50 4.84
N PHE A 335 -10.01 9.62 4.66
CA PHE A 335 -10.13 8.43 3.85
C PHE A 335 -10.28 7.21 4.76
N THR A 336 -11.21 6.30 4.47
CA THR A 336 -11.36 5.06 5.23
C THR A 336 -11.26 3.82 4.36
N HIS A 337 -10.66 2.77 4.90
CA HIS A 337 -10.86 1.43 4.35
C HIS A 337 -12.33 1.00 4.48
N CYS A 338 -12.90 0.42 3.43
CA CYS A 338 -14.30 -0.02 3.42
C CYS A 338 -14.50 -1.33 2.64
N THR A 339 -13.89 -2.40 3.10
CA THR A 339 -14.25 -3.78 2.75
C THR A 339 -14.22 -4.62 4.02
N PRO A 340 -14.82 -5.82 4.05
CA PRO A 340 -14.89 -6.60 5.29
C PRO A 340 -13.59 -7.37 5.61
N GLU A 341 -12.51 -7.12 4.88
CA GLU A 341 -11.18 -7.73 5.01
C GLU A 341 -10.09 -6.66 4.79
N GLY A 342 -8.84 -6.94 5.12
CA GLY A 342 -7.73 -5.99 4.92
C GLY A 342 -6.46 -6.43 5.67
N PHE A 343 -5.59 -5.49 6.01
CA PHE A 343 -4.55 -5.74 7.01
C PHE A 343 -5.15 -5.72 8.41
N GLU A 344 -5.63 -6.88 8.83
CA GLU A 344 -6.37 -7.07 10.07
C GLU A 344 -5.45 -7.25 11.28
N GLN A 345 -5.70 -6.51 12.36
CA GLN A 345 -5.08 -6.77 13.67
C GLN A 345 -5.34 -8.22 14.12
N THR A 346 -6.59 -8.69 13.98
CA THR A 346 -6.91 -10.10 14.20
C THR A 346 -7.56 -10.66 12.94
N PRO A 347 -6.82 -11.46 12.14
CA PRO A 347 -7.28 -11.98 10.86
C PRO A 347 -8.65 -12.67 10.93
N GLY A 348 -9.55 -12.29 10.01
CA GLY A 348 -10.92 -12.79 9.93
C GLY A 348 -11.86 -12.29 11.03
N LYS A 349 -11.43 -11.33 11.88
CA LYS A 349 -12.26 -10.78 12.97
C LYS A 349 -12.40 -9.28 12.93
N THR A 350 -11.33 -8.54 12.61
CA THR A 350 -11.35 -7.07 12.71
C THR A 350 -11.67 -6.38 11.38
N GLY A 351 -11.57 -7.07 10.25
CA GLY A 351 -12.01 -6.55 8.93
C GLY A 351 -13.46 -6.03 8.94
N PRO A 352 -14.43 -6.74 9.55
CA PRO A 352 -15.80 -6.26 9.70
C PRO A 352 -15.99 -4.96 10.49
N ASN A 353 -14.97 -4.44 11.18
CA ASN A 353 -15.04 -3.10 11.78
C ASN A 353 -15.16 -1.99 10.72
N SER A 354 -14.86 -2.29 9.46
CA SER A 354 -15.00 -1.36 8.33
C SER A 354 -16.44 -1.21 7.84
N HIS A 355 -17.41 -1.88 8.46
CA HIS A 355 -18.81 -1.84 8.01
C HIS A 355 -19.36 -0.40 8.00
N PRO A 356 -19.94 0.09 6.89
CA PRO A 356 -20.47 1.46 6.77
C PRO A 356 -21.48 1.86 7.86
N LYS A 357 -22.20 0.92 8.47
CA LYS A 357 -23.07 1.18 9.63
C LYS A 357 -22.38 1.94 10.78
N TYR A 358 -21.09 1.70 11.03
CA TYR A 358 -20.36 2.43 12.06
C TYR A 358 -20.06 3.87 11.62
N TRP A 359 -19.89 4.08 10.32
CA TRP A 359 -19.75 5.41 9.74
C TRP A 359 -21.06 6.18 9.73
N GLU A 360 -22.19 5.52 9.47
CA GLU A 360 -23.50 6.15 9.66
C GLU A 360 -23.69 6.65 11.09
N ALA A 361 -23.39 5.80 12.09
CA ALA A 361 -23.46 6.21 13.49
C ALA A 361 -22.53 7.39 13.81
N ALA A 362 -21.33 7.43 13.22
CA ALA A 362 -20.42 8.56 13.35
C ALA A 362 -20.98 9.84 12.70
N LEU A 363 -21.52 9.76 11.49
CA LEU A 363 -22.07 10.90 10.73
C LEU A 363 -23.36 11.46 11.35
N GLN A 364 -24.10 10.65 12.12
CA GLN A 364 -25.31 11.07 12.83
C GLN A 364 -25.01 11.85 14.12
N LYS A 365 -23.77 11.84 14.62
CA LYS A 365 -23.39 12.67 15.78
C LYS A 365 -23.47 14.16 15.40
N PRO A 366 -23.87 15.06 16.33
CA PRO A 366 -24.12 16.47 16.01
C PRO A 366 -22.96 17.15 15.29
N GLY A 367 -23.24 17.76 14.13
CA GLY A 367 -22.27 18.50 13.32
C GLY A 367 -21.34 17.65 12.44
N ARG A 368 -21.40 16.31 12.54
CA ARG A 368 -20.53 15.41 11.74
C ARG A 368 -21.08 15.09 10.35
N ASP A 369 -22.26 15.59 10.00
CA ASP A 369 -22.80 15.56 8.64
C ASP A 369 -21.97 16.39 7.65
N GLU A 370 -21.14 17.32 8.15
CA GLU A 370 -20.18 18.09 7.37
C GLU A 370 -18.82 17.40 7.18
N LEU A 371 -18.58 16.23 7.78
CA LEU A 371 -17.32 15.49 7.64
C LEU A 371 -17.03 15.18 6.16
N ILE A 372 -15.81 15.54 5.71
CA ILE A 372 -15.33 15.20 4.37
C ILE A 372 -14.76 13.77 4.42
N LEU A 373 -15.48 12.80 3.86
CA LEU A 373 -15.19 11.38 4.00
C LEU A 373 -15.11 10.70 2.63
N CYS A 374 -14.14 9.81 2.43
CA CYS A 374 -14.10 8.89 1.29
C CYS A 374 -14.02 7.44 1.76
N PHE A 375 -14.97 6.61 1.30
CA PHE A 375 -14.95 5.17 1.47
C PHE A 375 -14.07 4.50 0.39
N GLY A 376 -12.89 4.07 0.81
CA GLY A 376 -11.97 3.29 0.00
C GLY A 376 -12.53 1.92 -0.40
N HIS A 377 -12.26 1.49 -1.63
CA HIS A 377 -12.80 0.29 -2.28
C HIS A 377 -14.33 0.26 -2.44
N ALA A 378 -15.05 1.26 -1.93
CA ALA A 378 -16.50 1.40 -2.01
C ALA A 378 -17.31 0.14 -1.61
N GLY A 379 -16.82 -0.69 -0.69
CA GLY A 379 -17.48 -1.95 -0.32
C GLY A 379 -16.98 -3.20 -1.07
N GLY A 380 -16.16 -3.02 -2.10
CA GLY A 380 -15.52 -4.10 -2.86
C GLY A 380 -16.48 -4.94 -3.70
N GLY A 381 -15.97 -6.05 -4.21
CA GLY A 381 -16.76 -7.07 -4.90
C GLY A 381 -17.44 -8.05 -3.94
N LYS A 382 -17.66 -9.28 -4.39
CA LYS A 382 -18.10 -10.38 -3.50
C LYS A 382 -16.91 -10.90 -2.70
N ARG A 383 -17.09 -11.16 -1.40
CA ARG A 383 -16.04 -11.66 -0.50
C ARG A 383 -16.53 -12.85 0.32
N THR A 384 -15.64 -13.79 0.61
CA THR A 384 -15.94 -14.94 1.46
C THR A 384 -15.23 -14.78 2.80
N LEU A 385 -16.00 -14.69 3.88
CA LEU A 385 -15.51 -14.56 5.25
C LEU A 385 -15.94 -15.80 6.04
N GLY A 386 -14.99 -16.69 6.29
CA GLY A 386 -15.32 -18.00 6.86
C GLY A 386 -16.30 -18.76 5.96
N ASN A 387 -17.48 -19.09 6.50
CA ASN A 387 -18.53 -19.81 5.78
C ASN A 387 -19.60 -18.88 5.15
N ARG A 388 -19.38 -17.56 5.19
CA ARG A 388 -20.34 -16.57 4.74
C ARG A 388 -19.82 -15.82 3.52
N THR A 389 -20.70 -15.57 2.55
CA THR A 389 -20.44 -14.61 1.46
C THR A 389 -21.01 -13.24 1.83
N VAL A 390 -20.17 -12.22 1.75
CA VAL A 390 -20.53 -10.80 1.84
C VAL A 390 -20.61 -10.24 0.43
N MET A 391 -21.71 -9.52 0.15
CA MET A 391 -22.00 -8.98 -1.17
C MET A 391 -21.38 -7.59 -1.35
N GLY A 392 -21.29 -7.14 -2.61
CA GLY A 392 -20.70 -5.86 -2.99
C GLY A 392 -21.13 -5.46 -4.41
N TRP A 393 -20.27 -4.75 -5.13
CA TRP A 393 -20.60 -4.23 -6.47
C TRP A 393 -20.90 -5.32 -7.52
N LEU A 394 -20.36 -6.53 -7.35
CA LEU A 394 -20.55 -7.65 -8.28
C LEU A 394 -21.90 -8.37 -8.12
N SER A 395 -22.87 -7.76 -7.42
CA SER A 395 -24.27 -8.19 -7.42
C SER A 395 -24.94 -7.98 -8.79
N GLY A 396 -24.39 -7.11 -9.66
CA GLY A 396 -24.96 -6.86 -10.98
C GLY A 396 -26.42 -6.40 -10.89
N THR A 397 -27.29 -7.02 -11.68
CA THR A 397 -28.74 -6.76 -11.68
C THR A 397 -29.54 -7.57 -10.65
N ASP A 398 -28.88 -8.40 -9.82
CA ASP A 398 -29.56 -9.16 -8.76
C ASP A 398 -29.90 -8.25 -7.58
N GLU A 399 -31.15 -7.80 -7.52
CA GLU A 399 -31.65 -6.93 -6.45
C GLU A 399 -31.72 -7.64 -5.10
N GLN A 400 -31.86 -8.96 -5.02
CA GLN A 400 -31.82 -9.67 -3.74
C GLN A 400 -30.41 -9.60 -3.14
N GLN A 401 -29.37 -9.82 -3.96
CA GLN A 401 -27.98 -9.68 -3.51
C GLN A 401 -27.59 -8.23 -3.23
N TRP A 402 -28.09 -7.28 -4.03
CA TRP A 402 -27.83 -5.86 -3.79
C TRP A 402 -28.45 -5.40 -2.47
N ASN A 403 -29.68 -5.82 -2.18
CA ASN A 403 -30.40 -5.44 -0.97
C ASN A 403 -30.06 -6.29 0.26
N ASP A 404 -29.06 -7.18 0.18
CA ASP A 404 -28.54 -7.88 1.35
C ASP A 404 -28.12 -6.87 2.44
N GLN A 405 -28.45 -7.18 3.69
CA GLN A 405 -28.24 -6.27 4.82
C GLN A 405 -26.76 -5.99 5.08
N ASP A 406 -25.87 -6.89 4.68
CA ASP A 406 -24.42 -6.75 4.83
C ASP A 406 -23.74 -6.49 3.47
N ASN A 407 -24.47 -5.98 2.46
CA ASN A 407 -23.85 -5.51 1.21
C ASN A 407 -23.17 -4.15 1.45
N TYR A 408 -21.84 -4.14 1.62
CA TYR A 408 -21.10 -2.92 1.93
C TYR A 408 -21.26 -1.85 0.85
N ALA A 409 -21.26 -2.24 -0.43
CA ALA A 409 -21.38 -1.32 -1.55
C ALA A 409 -22.72 -0.57 -1.54
N ARG A 410 -23.83 -1.27 -1.26
CA ARG A 410 -25.15 -0.64 -1.11
C ARG A 410 -25.15 0.41 0.01
N TRP A 411 -24.56 0.09 1.15
CA TRP A 411 -24.47 1.04 2.25
C TRP A 411 -23.63 2.27 1.89
N VAL A 412 -22.48 2.07 1.23
CA VAL A 412 -21.65 3.18 0.76
C VAL A 412 -22.41 4.08 -0.20
N VAL A 413 -23.09 3.51 -1.20
CA VAL A 413 -23.91 4.28 -2.16
C VAL A 413 -24.96 5.11 -1.42
N ARG A 414 -25.65 4.52 -0.43
CA ARG A 414 -26.65 5.22 0.38
C ARG A 414 -26.05 6.42 1.11
N LEU A 415 -24.93 6.24 1.83
CA LEU A 415 -24.27 7.32 2.57
C LEU A 415 -23.74 8.42 1.65
N CYS A 416 -23.14 8.07 0.51
CA CYS A 416 -22.68 9.04 -0.49
C CYS A 416 -23.82 9.91 -1.04
N ARG A 417 -25.00 9.33 -1.23
CA ARG A 417 -26.19 10.04 -1.71
C ARG A 417 -26.91 10.85 -0.63
N GLN A 418 -26.75 10.47 0.64
CA GLN A 418 -27.36 11.12 1.79
C GLN A 418 -26.58 12.35 2.28
N TYR A 419 -25.24 12.29 2.28
CA TYR A 419 -24.39 13.33 2.87
C TYR A 419 -23.59 14.11 1.81
N LYS A 420 -23.45 15.42 2.02
CA LYS A 420 -22.83 16.35 1.06
C LYS A 420 -21.38 16.00 0.76
N ASN A 421 -20.60 15.75 1.80
CA ASN A 421 -19.15 15.63 1.73
C ASN A 421 -18.68 14.16 1.83
N VAL A 422 -19.56 13.19 1.55
CA VAL A 422 -19.25 11.75 1.58
C VAL A 422 -19.10 11.21 0.16
N TYR A 423 -17.97 10.56 -0.08
CA TYR A 423 -17.49 10.06 -1.37
C TYR A 423 -17.06 8.60 -1.26
N CYS A 424 -16.74 7.97 -2.39
CA CYS A 424 -16.09 6.66 -2.43
C CYS A 424 -15.18 6.49 -3.64
N GLU A 425 -14.31 5.49 -3.61
CA GLU A 425 -13.45 5.13 -4.73
C GLU A 425 -13.39 3.60 -4.90
N ILE A 426 -13.10 3.12 -6.12
CA ILE A 426 -13.28 1.69 -6.48
C ILE A 426 -12.01 0.83 -6.47
N ALA A 427 -10.93 1.27 -5.85
CA ALA A 427 -9.65 0.57 -5.88
C ALA A 427 -9.69 -0.88 -5.39
N TYR A 428 -8.66 -1.65 -5.77
CA TYR A 428 -8.47 -3.05 -5.40
C TYR A 428 -9.62 -3.99 -5.81
N MET A 429 -10.43 -3.61 -6.80
CA MET A 429 -11.47 -4.47 -7.37
C MET A 429 -10.93 -5.29 -8.55
N HIS A 430 -9.85 -6.06 -8.30
CA HIS A 430 -9.13 -6.83 -9.33
C HIS A 430 -10.05 -7.77 -10.16
N GLU A 431 -11.23 -8.15 -9.65
CA GLU A 431 -12.19 -8.99 -10.36
C GLU A 431 -12.76 -8.33 -11.62
N ILE A 432 -12.65 -7.02 -11.78
CA ILE A 432 -13.10 -6.32 -13.00
C ILE A 432 -12.03 -6.29 -14.10
N ILE A 433 -10.81 -6.77 -13.81
CA ILE A 433 -9.74 -6.92 -14.78
C ILE A 433 -10.07 -8.06 -15.75
N GLY A 434 -9.93 -7.80 -17.03
CA GLY A 434 -10.25 -8.70 -18.12
C GLY A 434 -11.68 -8.57 -18.63
N HIS A 435 -11.96 -9.21 -19.77
CA HIS A 435 -13.28 -9.23 -20.38
C HIS A 435 -14.08 -10.43 -19.85
N GLY A 436 -14.92 -10.19 -18.83
CA GLY A 436 -15.72 -11.24 -18.22
C GLY A 436 -16.93 -10.73 -17.43
N GLY A 437 -17.72 -11.67 -16.90
CA GLY A 437 -19.00 -11.38 -16.25
C GLY A 437 -18.93 -10.45 -15.04
N SER A 438 -17.80 -10.39 -14.34
CA SER A 438 -17.60 -9.47 -13.20
C SER A 438 -17.55 -8.00 -13.63
N SER A 439 -16.81 -7.68 -14.70
CA SER A 439 -16.73 -6.31 -15.25
C SER A 439 -18.11 -5.84 -15.75
N ASP A 440 -18.86 -6.73 -16.40
CA ASP A 440 -20.23 -6.43 -16.83
C ASP A 440 -21.20 -6.24 -15.65
N ALA A 441 -21.10 -7.09 -14.61
CA ALA A 441 -21.91 -6.94 -13.40
C ALA A 441 -21.64 -5.61 -12.69
N PHE A 442 -20.36 -5.25 -12.53
CA PHE A 442 -19.97 -3.94 -11.99
C PHE A 442 -20.56 -2.79 -12.81
N LYS A 443 -20.36 -2.81 -14.14
CA LYS A 443 -20.86 -1.79 -15.07
C LYS A 443 -22.38 -1.63 -14.98
N GLN A 444 -23.13 -2.74 -14.98
CA GLN A 444 -24.59 -2.71 -14.86
C GLN A 444 -25.05 -2.08 -13.55
N ARG A 445 -24.42 -2.45 -12.43
CA ARG A 445 -24.75 -1.85 -11.12
C ARG A 445 -24.40 -0.36 -11.10
N LEU A 446 -23.24 0.03 -11.62
CA LEU A 446 -22.82 1.44 -11.68
C LEU A 446 -23.82 2.29 -12.49
N ILE A 447 -24.25 1.80 -13.66
CA ILE A 447 -25.27 2.47 -14.48
C ILE A 447 -26.58 2.64 -13.70
N ALA A 448 -27.04 1.58 -13.03
CA ALA A 448 -28.26 1.63 -12.23
C ALA A 448 -28.18 2.70 -11.14
N GLU A 449 -27.07 2.79 -10.42
CA GLU A 449 -26.89 3.79 -9.36
C GLU A 449 -26.68 5.22 -9.89
N TYR A 450 -26.13 5.40 -11.09
CA TYR A 450 -26.04 6.71 -11.75
C TYR A 450 -27.40 7.22 -12.21
N GLN A 451 -28.30 6.32 -12.61
CA GLN A 451 -29.64 6.66 -13.08
C GLN A 451 -30.65 6.87 -11.95
N ARG A 452 -30.31 6.53 -10.70
CA ARG A 452 -31.18 6.83 -9.56
C ARG A 452 -31.27 8.35 -9.37
N GLY A 453 -32.50 8.86 -9.39
CA GLY A 453 -32.79 10.27 -9.13
C GLY A 453 -32.43 10.69 -7.70
N VAL A 454 -32.54 11.99 -7.43
CA VAL A 454 -32.40 12.54 -6.08
C VAL A 454 -33.75 12.64 -5.38
N ASP A 455 -33.76 12.55 -4.06
CA ASP A 455 -34.94 12.73 -3.22
C ASP A 455 -34.58 13.43 -1.90
N ALA A 456 -35.55 13.59 -0.99
CA ALA A 456 -35.33 14.30 0.28
C ALA A 456 -34.35 13.57 1.23
N GLU A 457 -34.28 12.24 1.17
CA GLU A 457 -33.36 11.43 1.97
C GLU A 457 -32.00 11.24 1.27
N HIS A 458 -31.98 11.34 -0.06
CA HIS A 458 -30.83 11.14 -0.92
C HIS A 458 -30.66 12.32 -1.90
N PRO A 459 -30.35 13.53 -1.40
CA PRO A 459 -30.36 14.75 -2.21
C PRO A 459 -29.17 14.86 -3.17
N TYR A 460 -28.16 13.98 -3.07
CA TYR A 460 -26.95 14.05 -3.89
C TYR A 460 -26.89 12.98 -4.99
N PRO A 461 -26.64 13.35 -6.25
CA PRO A 461 -26.45 12.39 -7.34
C PRO A 461 -25.20 11.52 -7.10
N PHE A 462 -25.33 10.20 -7.25
CA PHE A 462 -24.20 9.30 -6.99
C PHE A 462 -23.03 9.48 -7.97
N ALA A 463 -23.30 9.89 -9.22
CA ALA A 463 -22.28 10.16 -10.24
C ALA A 463 -21.26 11.24 -9.84
N GLU A 464 -21.60 12.08 -8.85
CA GLU A 464 -20.73 13.13 -8.32
C GLU A 464 -19.92 12.70 -7.08
N LYS A 465 -20.05 11.43 -6.67
CA LYS A 465 -19.53 10.91 -5.39
C LYS A 465 -18.50 9.79 -5.51
N ILE A 466 -18.45 9.12 -6.66
CA ILE A 466 -17.55 7.98 -6.89
C ILE A 466 -16.33 8.39 -7.71
N MET A 467 -15.16 7.84 -7.37
CA MET A 467 -13.87 8.23 -7.93
C MET A 467 -13.05 7.02 -8.38
N TYR A 468 -12.09 7.28 -9.25
CA TYR A 468 -11.04 6.32 -9.59
C TYR A 468 -9.97 6.20 -8.49
N GLY A 469 -9.53 4.97 -8.22
CA GLY A 469 -8.35 4.65 -7.43
C GLY A 469 -7.85 3.26 -7.80
N SER A 470 -6.55 2.99 -7.62
CA SER A 470 -5.94 1.69 -7.97
C SER A 470 -5.67 0.78 -6.77
N ASP A 471 -5.29 1.36 -5.63
CA ASP A 471 -4.68 0.70 -4.47
C ASP A 471 -3.37 -0.01 -4.83
N TRP A 472 -2.62 0.58 -5.77
CA TRP A 472 -1.22 0.24 -5.95
C TRP A 472 -0.48 0.77 -4.72
N HIS A 473 0.12 -0.03 -3.85
CA HIS A 473 0.97 -1.17 -4.13
C HIS A 473 0.54 -2.43 -3.35
N MET A 474 -0.72 -2.86 -3.51
CA MET A 474 -1.19 -4.12 -2.92
C MET A 474 -0.89 -5.35 -3.81
N PRO A 475 -0.84 -6.58 -3.25
CA PRO A 475 -0.34 -7.76 -3.97
C PRO A 475 -0.97 -7.99 -5.34
N SER A 476 -2.29 -7.92 -5.44
CA SER A 476 -3.02 -8.16 -6.70
C SER A 476 -3.02 -6.97 -7.67
N MET A 477 -2.41 -5.84 -7.31
CA MET A 477 -2.40 -4.62 -8.13
C MET A 477 -1.01 -4.22 -8.58
N VAL A 478 0.06 -4.80 -8.00
CA VAL A 478 1.45 -4.38 -8.26
C VAL A 478 1.85 -4.50 -9.74
N ASN A 479 1.30 -5.50 -10.43
CA ASN A 479 1.59 -5.79 -11.83
C ASN A 479 0.43 -5.46 -12.78
N ASP A 480 -0.78 -5.22 -12.25
CA ASP A 480 -2.01 -5.17 -13.06
C ASP A 480 -2.60 -3.75 -13.18
N ILE A 481 -1.89 -2.73 -12.73
CA ILE A 481 -2.38 -1.34 -12.76
C ILE A 481 -2.75 -0.85 -14.17
N ASP A 482 -1.98 -1.21 -15.19
CA ASP A 482 -2.23 -0.81 -16.58
C ASP A 482 -3.51 -1.48 -17.11
N ASP A 483 -3.67 -2.77 -16.83
CA ASP A 483 -4.84 -3.54 -17.23
C ASP A 483 -6.10 -3.05 -16.50
N TYR A 484 -5.97 -2.80 -15.20
CA TYR A 484 -7.03 -2.26 -14.37
C TYR A 484 -7.49 -0.88 -14.85
N LEU A 485 -6.57 0.07 -15.06
CA LEU A 485 -6.92 1.39 -15.56
C LEU A 485 -7.59 1.30 -16.94
N ARG A 486 -7.03 0.49 -17.85
CA ARG A 486 -7.60 0.30 -19.19
C ARG A 486 -9.03 -0.21 -19.11
N ASP A 487 -9.30 -1.19 -18.25
CA ASP A 487 -10.64 -1.78 -18.15
C ASP A 487 -11.65 -0.86 -17.45
N VAL A 488 -11.21 -0.06 -16.47
CA VAL A 488 -12.03 1.01 -15.91
C VAL A 488 -12.33 2.09 -16.95
N VAL A 489 -11.35 2.52 -17.76
CA VAL A 489 -11.59 3.46 -18.86
C VAL A 489 -12.59 2.87 -19.88
N ASN A 490 -12.48 1.57 -20.17
CA ASN A 490 -13.40 0.87 -21.07
C ASN A 490 -14.85 0.88 -20.54
N ILE A 491 -15.07 0.75 -19.23
CA ILE A 491 -16.41 0.85 -18.62
C ILE A 491 -17.06 2.20 -18.97
N PHE A 492 -16.29 3.29 -18.95
CA PHE A 492 -16.77 4.65 -19.27
C PHE A 492 -16.93 4.94 -20.77
N THR A 493 -16.83 3.92 -21.63
CA THR A 493 -17.23 4.02 -23.04
C THR A 493 -18.73 3.79 -23.24
N ALA A 494 -19.42 3.22 -22.26
CA ALA A 494 -20.88 3.07 -22.27
C ALA A 494 -21.57 4.44 -22.38
N PRO A 495 -22.59 4.62 -23.23
CA PRO A 495 -23.29 5.90 -23.42
C PRO A 495 -23.81 6.54 -22.12
N GLU A 496 -24.25 5.72 -21.18
CA GLU A 496 -24.80 6.13 -19.89
C GLU A 496 -23.72 6.67 -18.92
N LEU A 497 -22.47 6.22 -19.08
CA LEU A 497 -21.35 6.58 -18.20
C LEU A 497 -20.42 7.63 -18.83
N ALA A 498 -20.35 7.67 -20.17
CA ALA A 498 -19.45 8.54 -20.90
C ALA A 498 -19.54 10.04 -20.50
N PRO A 499 -20.72 10.63 -20.25
CA PRO A 499 -20.83 12.03 -19.80
C PRO A 499 -20.17 12.30 -18.44
N HIS A 500 -20.01 11.27 -17.61
CA HIS A 500 -19.49 11.37 -16.24
C HIS A 500 -18.01 11.01 -16.12
N ARG A 501 -17.33 10.71 -17.23
CA ARG A 501 -15.94 10.23 -17.25
C ARG A 501 -14.98 11.17 -16.54
N GLU A 502 -14.98 12.46 -16.89
CA GLU A 502 -14.07 13.43 -16.27
C GLU A 502 -14.38 13.65 -14.78
N ALA A 503 -15.66 13.63 -14.42
CA ALA A 503 -16.08 13.71 -13.02
C ALA A 503 -15.53 12.52 -12.21
N PHE A 504 -15.65 11.30 -12.74
CA PHE A 504 -15.14 10.08 -12.09
C PHE A 504 -13.61 10.04 -11.97
N PHE A 505 -12.90 10.37 -13.05
CA PHE A 505 -11.43 10.28 -13.08
C PHE A 505 -10.71 11.45 -12.39
N SER A 506 -11.35 12.61 -12.21
CA SER A 506 -10.69 13.75 -11.56
C SER A 506 -11.62 14.72 -10.84
N GLY A 507 -12.76 15.09 -11.41
CA GLY A 507 -13.60 16.16 -10.87
C GLY A 507 -14.12 15.89 -9.45
N ASN A 508 -14.54 14.66 -9.17
CA ASN A 508 -15.03 14.23 -7.86
C ASN A 508 -13.87 14.22 -6.84
N ALA A 509 -12.68 13.78 -7.26
CA ALA A 509 -11.47 13.78 -6.45
C ALA A 509 -11.03 15.17 -6.02
N LEU A 510 -11.04 16.15 -6.92
CA LEU A 510 -10.69 17.54 -6.57
C LEU A 510 -11.63 18.13 -5.52
N ARG A 511 -12.92 17.78 -5.55
CA ARG A 511 -13.90 18.18 -4.53
C ARG A 511 -13.67 17.51 -3.19
N TYR A 512 -13.45 16.19 -3.18
CA TYR A 512 -13.14 15.44 -1.96
C TYR A 512 -11.84 15.93 -1.29
N LEU A 513 -10.80 16.21 -2.09
CA LEU A 513 -9.50 16.68 -1.59
C LEU A 513 -9.56 18.10 -1.02
N ASP A 514 -10.64 18.85 -1.28
CA ASP A 514 -10.76 20.29 -1.01
C ASP A 514 -9.48 21.03 -1.50
N ILE A 515 -9.13 20.78 -2.77
CA ILE A 515 -7.78 20.97 -3.30
C ILE A 515 -7.27 22.41 -3.13
N ASP A 516 -8.13 23.42 -3.26
CA ASP A 516 -7.76 24.81 -3.12
C ASP A 516 -7.40 25.16 -1.68
N ASN A 517 -8.20 24.69 -0.71
CA ASN A 517 -7.91 24.85 0.71
C ASN A 517 -6.64 24.10 1.11
N TYR A 518 -6.42 22.90 0.56
CA TYR A 518 -5.17 22.17 0.74
C TYR A 518 -3.96 22.97 0.23
N LEU A 519 -4.00 23.44 -1.03
CA LEU A 519 -2.88 24.17 -1.63
C LEU A 519 -2.58 25.48 -0.89
N ALA A 520 -3.60 26.18 -0.41
CA ALA A 520 -3.42 27.36 0.43
C ALA A 520 -2.70 27.03 1.75
N ARG A 521 -3.05 25.92 2.40
CA ARG A 521 -2.45 25.48 3.68
C ARG A 521 -0.99 25.07 3.54
N VAL A 522 -0.61 24.42 2.43
CA VAL A 522 0.70 23.77 2.31
C VAL A 522 1.73 24.57 1.50
N ALA A 523 1.36 25.77 1.02
CA ALA A 523 2.22 26.63 0.22
C ALA A 523 3.58 26.91 0.91
N ASP A 524 3.55 27.22 2.22
CA ASP A 524 4.76 27.50 3.00
C ASP A 524 5.56 26.24 3.36
N ILE A 525 4.95 25.05 3.27
CA ILE A 525 5.58 23.78 3.64
C ILE A 525 6.37 23.20 2.46
N PHE A 526 5.78 23.23 1.26
CA PHE A 526 6.34 22.63 0.05
C PHE A 526 7.03 23.62 -0.89
N GLY A 527 6.69 24.92 -0.81
CA GLY A 527 7.24 25.95 -1.67
C GLY A 527 6.63 25.98 -3.07
N ALA A 528 6.93 27.06 -3.82
CA ALA A 528 6.28 27.37 -5.10
C ALA A 528 6.41 26.26 -6.16
N THR A 529 7.59 25.64 -6.30
CA THR A 529 7.82 24.59 -7.32
C THR A 529 6.83 23.43 -7.20
N TYR A 530 6.59 22.95 -5.98
CA TYR A 530 5.62 21.87 -5.76
C TYR A 530 4.19 22.33 -6.04
N ILE A 531 3.79 23.50 -5.53
CA ILE A 531 2.45 24.06 -5.69
C ILE A 531 2.12 24.30 -7.18
N ASP A 532 3.04 24.91 -7.91
CA ASP A 532 2.89 25.15 -9.35
C ASP A 532 2.85 23.82 -10.13
N GLY A 533 3.62 22.82 -9.67
CA GLY A 533 3.59 21.47 -10.19
C GLY A 533 2.23 20.78 -10.02
N VAL A 534 1.55 20.97 -8.89
CA VAL A 534 0.18 20.47 -8.68
C VAL A 534 -0.80 21.22 -9.58
N ARG A 535 -0.77 22.56 -9.59
CA ARG A 535 -1.65 23.41 -10.42
C ARG A 535 -1.54 23.07 -11.91
N ALA A 536 -0.32 22.93 -12.43
CA ALA A 536 -0.10 22.59 -13.84
C ALA A 536 -0.75 21.25 -14.25
N ARG A 537 -0.82 20.30 -13.31
CA ARG A 537 -1.45 18.98 -13.53
C ARG A 537 -2.96 19.06 -13.47
N ILE A 538 -3.53 19.74 -12.48
CA ILE A 538 -4.98 19.79 -12.30
C ILE A 538 -5.69 20.72 -13.30
N GLY A 539 -4.94 21.61 -13.96
CA GLY A 539 -5.49 22.61 -14.88
C GLY A 539 -6.05 23.80 -14.13
#